data_AF-A0A0A0KNG9-F1
#
_entry.id   AF-A0A0A0KNG9-F1
#
_cell.length_a   1.000
_cell.length_b   1.000
_cell.length_c   1.000
_cell.angle_alpha   90.00
_cell.angle_beta   90.00
_cell.angle_gamma   90.00
#
_symmetry.space_group_name_H-M   'P 1'
#
loop_
_entity.id
_entity.type
_entity.pdbx_description
1 polymer ?
#
loop_
_entity_poly.entity_id
_entity_poly.type
_entity_poly.pdbx_seq_one_letter_code
_entity_poly.pdbx_strand_id
1 'polypeptide(L)'
;MKPTQQQHTKPTPHPIPPNSSKVIHFVPQREFFFENVEEKINLYQSALEGNWETAEYILMKKRSLLSASITRDKERALHIAAGAKHTDFVKNLVKQMNKEEIALKNRHGNTALCFAAASGVVKIAELMVNKNKDLPLIRGFGDVTPLFMAVSYKCKPMALYLLSVTQLIHLTSQEQIELLIATIYSDFFGSGEDSSIIPIGGQM
;
A
#
# COMPACT_ATOMS: atom_id res chain seq x y z
N MET A 1 88.61 -58.51 10.72
CA MET A 1 87.77 -57.30 10.71
C MET A 1 86.48 -57.64 9.97
N LYS A 2 85.37 -57.74 10.70
CA LYS A 2 84.04 -58.13 10.19
C LYS A 2 83.08 -56.95 10.38
N PRO A 3 82.08 -56.76 9.49
CA PRO A 3 81.23 -55.57 9.46
C PRO A 3 80.10 -55.64 10.50
N THR A 4 79.89 -54.53 11.22
CA THR A 4 78.75 -54.34 12.14
C THR A 4 77.61 -53.69 11.37
N GLN A 5 76.52 -54.43 11.17
CA GLN A 5 75.30 -53.94 10.55
C GLN A 5 74.62 -52.90 11.46
N GLN A 6 74.39 -51.70 10.93
CA GLN A 6 73.51 -50.70 11.53
C GLN A 6 72.06 -51.06 11.23
N GLN A 7 71.27 -51.33 12.27
CA GLN A 7 69.84 -51.51 12.20
C GLN A 7 69.16 -50.13 12.08
N HIS A 8 68.70 -49.76 10.88
CA HIS A 8 67.72 -48.69 10.72
C HIS A 8 66.32 -49.31 10.74
N THR A 9 65.58 -48.99 11.79
CA THR A 9 64.20 -49.43 12.02
C THR A 9 63.28 -48.79 10.98
N LYS A 10 62.48 -49.64 10.32
CA LYS A 10 61.48 -49.23 9.34
C LYS A 10 60.26 -48.64 10.09
N PRO A 11 59.77 -47.44 9.72
CA PRO A 11 58.63 -46.84 10.41
C PRO A 11 57.36 -47.67 10.21
N THR A 12 56.62 -47.86 11.30
CA THR A 12 55.36 -48.59 11.38
C THR A 12 54.25 -47.87 10.61
N PRO A 13 53.36 -48.57 9.88
CA PRO A 13 52.27 -47.93 9.15
C PRO A 13 51.23 -47.35 10.11
N HIS A 14 50.93 -46.06 9.98
CA HIS A 14 49.81 -45.43 10.66
C HIS A 14 48.47 -45.92 10.09
N PRO A 15 47.42 -46.12 10.92
CA PRO A 15 46.11 -46.55 10.44
C PRO A 15 45.43 -45.46 9.59
N ILE A 16 44.89 -45.86 8.44
CA ILE A 16 44.04 -45.05 7.57
C ILE A 16 42.66 -44.91 8.27
N PRO A 17 42.12 -43.70 8.47
CA PRO A 17 40.78 -43.55 9.07
C PRO A 17 39.70 -44.11 8.14
N PRO A 18 38.62 -44.70 8.69
CA PRO A 18 37.58 -45.32 7.89
C PRO A 18 36.84 -44.28 7.04
N ASN A 19 36.68 -44.63 5.76
CA ASN A 19 35.83 -43.98 4.77
C ASN A 19 34.39 -43.88 5.31
N SER A 20 34.05 -42.74 5.92
CA SER A 20 32.67 -42.41 6.24
C SER A 20 32.02 -41.78 5.01
N SER A 21 31.55 -42.65 4.11
CA SER A 21 30.54 -42.29 3.11
C SER A 21 29.23 -41.96 3.83
N LYS A 22 29.18 -40.78 4.47
CA LYS A 22 27.94 -40.07 4.73
C LYS A 22 27.77 -39.13 3.56
N VAL A 23 27.00 -39.58 2.57
CA VAL A 23 26.31 -38.66 1.67
C VAL A 23 25.51 -37.75 2.59
N ILE A 24 26.05 -36.56 2.87
CA ILE A 24 25.26 -35.46 3.38
C ILE A 24 24.24 -35.19 2.28
N HIS A 25 23.06 -35.77 2.44
CA HIS A 25 21.89 -35.33 1.72
C HIS A 25 21.60 -33.93 2.26
N PHE A 26 22.35 -32.93 1.76
CA PHE A 26 22.03 -31.53 1.90
C PHE A 26 20.78 -31.33 1.05
N VAL A 27 19.63 -31.69 1.62
CA VAL A 27 18.38 -31.07 1.24
C VAL A 27 18.45 -29.70 1.90
N PRO A 28 18.64 -28.59 1.14
CA PRO A 28 18.37 -27.32 1.74
C PRO A 28 16.87 -27.33 2.05
N GLN A 29 16.51 -27.38 3.33
CA GLN A 29 15.20 -26.94 3.77
C GLN A 29 15.07 -25.46 3.40
N ARG A 30 14.72 -25.20 2.14
CA ARG A 30 13.94 -24.02 1.79
C ARG A 30 12.51 -24.29 2.24
N GLU A 31 12.31 -24.39 3.55
CA GLU A 31 11.09 -23.89 4.13
C GLU A 31 11.21 -22.36 4.08
N PHE A 32 11.05 -21.81 2.87
CA PHE A 32 10.59 -20.43 2.74
C PHE A 32 9.23 -20.45 3.41
N PHE A 33 9.18 -20.05 4.68
CA PHE A 33 7.94 -19.83 5.40
C PHE A 33 7.14 -18.79 4.62
N PHE A 34 6.27 -19.27 3.74
CA PHE A 34 5.21 -18.50 3.11
C PHE A 34 4.14 -18.24 4.18
N GLU A 35 4.52 -17.53 5.24
CA GLU A 35 3.65 -17.37 6.38
C GLU A 35 2.44 -16.54 5.97
N ASN A 36 1.28 -17.16 6.14
CA ASN A 36 -0.04 -16.59 5.93
C ASN A 36 -0.37 -16.28 4.46
N VAL A 37 0.16 -17.02 3.48
CA VAL A 37 -0.15 -16.76 2.06
C VAL A 37 -1.63 -16.90 1.76
N GLU A 38 -2.26 -17.98 2.24
CA GLU A 38 -3.70 -18.20 2.04
C GLU A 38 -4.54 -17.10 2.69
N GLU A 39 -4.24 -16.73 3.94
CA GLU A 39 -4.98 -15.67 4.63
C GLU A 39 -4.75 -14.30 4.00
N LYS A 40 -3.56 -14.01 3.46
CA LYS A 40 -3.30 -12.76 2.73
C LYS A 40 -4.10 -12.71 1.42
N ILE A 41 -4.19 -13.83 0.70
CA ILE A 41 -4.99 -13.93 -0.53
C ILE A 41 -6.47 -13.72 -0.20
N ASN A 42 -6.98 -14.42 0.82
CA ASN A 42 -8.38 -14.31 1.22
C ASN A 42 -8.71 -12.92 1.76
N LEU A 43 -7.80 -12.29 2.51
CA LEU A 43 -7.95 -10.90 2.98
C LEU A 43 -7.92 -9.90 1.82
N TYR A 44 -7.10 -10.15 0.79
CA TYR A 44 -7.10 -9.36 -0.44
C TYR A 44 -8.44 -9.46 -1.16
N GLN A 45 -8.95 -10.67 -1.40
CA GLN A 45 -10.25 -10.89 -2.05
C GLN A 45 -11.38 -10.25 -1.24
N SER A 46 -11.40 -10.45 0.08
CA SER A 46 -12.38 -9.85 0.97
C SER A 46 -12.36 -8.32 0.90
N ALA A 47 -11.18 -7.69 0.85
CA ALA A 47 -11.05 -6.25 0.71
C ALA A 47 -11.45 -5.73 -0.68
N LEU A 48 -11.24 -6.52 -1.73
CA LEU A 48 -11.63 -6.20 -3.10
C LEU A 48 -13.14 -6.32 -3.33
N GLU A 49 -13.79 -7.28 -2.68
CA GLU A 49 -15.22 -7.57 -2.80
C GLU A 49 -16.07 -6.85 -1.73
N GLY A 50 -15.45 -6.35 -0.67
CA GLY A 50 -16.15 -5.70 0.44
C GLY A 50 -16.71 -6.67 1.49
N ASN A 51 -16.30 -7.94 1.45
CA ASN A 51 -16.73 -8.98 2.38
C ASN A 51 -16.07 -8.80 3.76
N TRP A 52 -16.65 -7.92 4.60
CA TRP A 52 -16.13 -7.65 5.94
C TRP A 52 -16.16 -8.88 6.85
N GLU A 53 -17.19 -9.71 6.76
CA GLU A 53 -17.35 -10.89 7.63
C GLU A 53 -16.17 -11.86 7.50
N THR A 54 -15.75 -12.15 6.27
CA THR A 54 -14.58 -13.01 6.01
C THR A 54 -13.30 -12.35 6.49
N ALA A 55 -13.12 -11.05 6.23
CA ALA A 55 -11.96 -10.32 6.71
C ALA A 55 -11.89 -10.26 8.24
N GLU A 56 -13.01 -10.04 8.92
CA GLU A 56 -13.11 -10.00 10.38
C GLU A 56 -12.73 -11.34 11.00
N TYR A 57 -13.21 -12.45 10.44
CA TYR A 57 -12.83 -13.79 10.87
C TYR A 57 -11.31 -14.02 10.76
N ILE A 58 -10.69 -13.61 9.64
CA ILE A 58 -9.24 -13.71 9.43
C ILE A 58 -8.49 -12.84 10.45
N LEU A 59 -8.91 -11.59 10.63
CA LEU A 59 -8.26 -10.62 11.52
C LEU A 59 -8.41 -10.97 13.00
N MET A 60 -9.51 -11.62 13.39
CA MET A 60 -9.72 -12.14 14.73
C MET A 60 -8.73 -13.26 15.05
N LYS A 61 -8.47 -14.17 14.10
CA LYS A 61 -7.48 -15.23 14.27
C LYS A 61 -6.04 -14.71 14.24
N LYS A 62 -5.77 -13.75 13.35
CA LYS A 62 -4.41 -13.26 13.06
C LYS A 62 -4.40 -11.75 12.99
N ARG A 63 -4.32 -11.13 14.17
CA ARG A 63 -4.30 -9.67 14.32
C ARG A 63 -3.14 -9.00 13.58
N SER A 64 -2.00 -9.68 13.44
CA SER A 64 -0.83 -9.21 12.70
C SER A 64 -1.10 -8.91 11.22
N LEU A 65 -2.19 -9.45 10.65
CA LEU A 65 -2.58 -9.19 9.26
C LEU A 65 -3.27 -7.84 9.06
N LEU A 66 -3.71 -7.17 10.12
CA LEU A 66 -4.41 -5.88 10.00
C LEU A 66 -3.61 -4.86 9.20
N SER A 67 -2.33 -4.71 9.53
CA SER A 67 -1.40 -3.76 8.91
C SER A 67 -0.33 -4.47 8.06
N ALA A 68 -0.49 -5.76 7.78
CA ALA A 68 0.41 -6.51 6.92
C ALA A 68 0.24 -6.12 5.44
N SER A 69 1.36 -6.12 4.71
CA SER A 69 1.29 -6.11 3.25
C SER A 69 0.74 -7.43 2.72
N ILE A 70 -0.28 -7.34 1.86
CA ILE A 70 -0.97 -8.48 1.27
C ILE A 70 -0.71 -8.60 -0.25
N THR A 71 -0.08 -7.60 -0.87
CA THR A 71 0.32 -7.62 -2.29
C THR A 71 1.82 -7.43 -2.49
N ARG A 72 2.32 -7.69 -3.72
CA ARG A 72 3.74 -7.49 -4.10
C ARG A 72 4.18 -6.02 -4.02
N ASP A 73 3.22 -5.12 -4.20
CA ASP A 73 3.39 -3.68 -4.12
C ASP A 73 3.22 -3.15 -2.71
N LYS A 74 3.30 -4.02 -1.70
CA LYS A 74 3.17 -3.68 -0.28
C LYS A 74 1.85 -2.99 0.06
N GLU A 75 0.81 -3.23 -0.72
CA GLU A 75 -0.53 -2.75 -0.39
C GLU A 75 -1.11 -3.59 0.74
N ARG A 76 -2.04 -2.99 1.45
CA ARG A 76 -2.69 -3.54 2.65
C ARG A 76 -4.18 -3.56 2.41
N ALA A 77 -4.93 -4.30 3.22
CA ALA A 77 -6.39 -4.38 3.10
C ALA A 77 -7.06 -3.00 3.00
N LEU A 78 -6.55 -2.00 3.75
CA LEU A 78 -7.05 -0.62 3.70
C LEU A 78 -6.86 0.05 2.33
N HIS A 79 -5.74 -0.17 1.64
CA HIS A 79 -5.50 0.38 0.30
C HIS A 79 -6.48 -0.21 -0.71
N ILE A 80 -6.62 -1.54 -0.69
CA ILE A 80 -7.47 -2.27 -1.61
C ILE A 80 -8.94 -1.86 -1.43
N ALA A 81 -9.44 -1.88 -0.18
CA ALA A 81 -10.82 -1.50 0.12
C ALA A 81 -11.13 -0.03 -0.21
N ALA A 82 -10.16 0.88 -0.04
CA ALA A 82 -10.32 2.29 -0.37
C ALA A 82 -10.42 2.53 -1.89
N GLY A 83 -9.57 1.85 -2.66
CA GLY A 83 -9.61 1.89 -4.13
C GLY A 83 -10.86 1.20 -4.68
N ALA A 84 -11.26 0.08 -4.08
CA ALA A 84 -12.45 -0.69 -4.43
C ALA A 84 -13.78 -0.09 -3.93
N LYS A 85 -13.74 1.07 -3.24
CA LYS A 85 -14.92 1.86 -2.82
C LYS A 85 -15.78 1.22 -1.71
N HIS A 86 -15.23 0.28 -0.95
CA HIS A 86 -15.95 -0.43 0.12
C HIS A 86 -15.95 0.33 1.44
N THR A 87 -16.89 1.26 1.57
CA THR A 87 -16.96 2.20 2.71
C THR A 87 -17.10 1.51 4.07
N ASP A 88 -17.96 0.50 4.20
CA ASP A 88 -18.16 -0.20 5.47
C ASP A 88 -16.95 -1.05 5.87
N PHE A 89 -16.30 -1.68 4.88
CA PHE A 89 -15.04 -2.40 5.09
C PHE A 89 -13.95 -1.46 5.62
N VAL A 90 -13.78 -0.29 4.99
CA VAL A 90 -12.85 0.75 5.45
C VAL A 90 -13.21 1.22 6.85
N LYS A 91 -14.49 1.50 7.12
CA LYS A 91 -14.96 1.95 8.44
C LYS A 91 -14.56 0.97 9.53
N ASN A 92 -14.74 -0.32 9.30
CA ASN A 92 -14.40 -1.33 10.29
C ASN A 92 -12.89 -1.52 10.47
N LEU A 93 -12.10 -1.47 9.39
CA LEU A 93 -10.63 -1.45 9.49
C LEU A 93 -10.12 -0.24 10.29
N VAL A 94 -10.56 0.96 9.95
CA VAL A 94 -10.09 2.23 10.55
C VAL A 94 -10.42 2.30 12.06
N LYS A 95 -11.57 1.73 12.48
CA LYS A 95 -11.89 1.60 13.90
C LYS A 95 -10.83 0.81 14.66
N GLN A 96 -10.29 -0.24 14.04
CA GLN A 96 -9.33 -1.14 14.66
C GLN A 96 -7.87 -0.66 14.53
N MET A 97 -7.53 0.19 13.57
CA MET A 97 -6.15 0.64 13.33
C MET A 97 -5.77 1.84 14.21
N ASN A 98 -4.47 2.05 14.46
CA ASN A 98 -3.94 3.30 15.01
C ASN A 98 -3.59 4.32 13.91
N LYS A 99 -3.07 5.51 14.28
CA LYS A 99 -2.77 6.59 13.32
C LYS A 99 -1.62 6.22 12.39
N GLU A 100 -0.64 5.52 12.93
CA GLU A 100 0.59 5.10 12.25
C GLU A 100 0.29 4.02 11.21
N GLU A 101 -0.60 3.08 11.52
CA GLU A 101 -1.03 2.00 10.63
C GLU A 101 -1.79 2.51 9.41
N ILE A 102 -2.65 3.53 9.58
CA ILE A 102 -3.41 4.15 8.48
C ILE A 102 -2.50 4.99 7.58
N ALA A 103 -1.41 5.52 8.13
CA ALA A 103 -0.42 6.32 7.41
C ALA A 103 0.58 5.48 6.58
N LEU A 104 0.53 4.15 6.69
CA LEU A 104 1.48 3.27 6.00
C LEU A 104 1.35 3.40 4.48
N LYS A 105 2.51 3.53 3.83
CA LYS A 105 2.63 3.61 2.38
C LYS A 105 2.81 2.24 1.74
N ASN A 106 2.33 2.10 0.51
CA ASN A 106 2.67 1.00 -0.38
C ASN A 106 4.08 1.20 -1.01
N ARG A 107 4.50 0.29 -1.89
CA ARG A 107 5.80 0.31 -2.58
C ARG A 107 5.97 1.55 -3.47
N HIS A 108 4.88 2.11 -3.98
CA HIS A 108 4.88 3.33 -4.78
C HIS A 108 4.86 4.61 -3.94
N GLY A 109 4.80 4.50 -2.60
CA GLY A 109 4.72 5.64 -1.70
C GLY A 109 3.31 6.15 -1.45
N ASN A 110 2.27 5.53 -2.02
CA ASN A 110 0.88 5.93 -1.82
C ASN A 110 0.32 5.43 -0.49
N THR A 111 -0.47 6.26 0.19
CA THR A 111 -1.28 5.86 1.36
C THR A 111 -2.66 5.39 0.90
N ALA A 112 -3.44 4.78 1.80
CA ALA A 112 -4.83 4.44 1.49
C ALA A 112 -5.71 5.68 1.20
N LEU A 113 -5.34 6.86 1.72
CA LEU A 113 -6.04 8.11 1.38
C LEU A 113 -5.79 8.53 -0.07
N CYS A 114 -4.61 8.24 -0.64
CA CYS A 114 -4.38 8.43 -2.08
C CYS A 114 -5.34 7.58 -2.92
N PHE A 115 -5.54 6.31 -2.53
CA PHE A 115 -6.48 5.41 -3.20
C PHE A 115 -7.93 5.91 -3.08
N ALA A 116 -8.32 6.40 -1.89
CA ALA A 116 -9.62 7.03 -1.69
C ALA A 116 -9.79 8.29 -2.54
N ALA A 117 -8.75 9.12 -2.65
CA ALA A 117 -8.76 10.35 -3.45
C ALA A 117 -8.99 10.05 -4.94
N ALA A 118 -8.31 9.03 -5.48
CA ALA A 118 -8.51 8.56 -6.84
C ALA A 118 -9.87 7.87 -7.05
N SER A 119 -10.40 7.18 -6.04
CA SER A 119 -11.69 6.48 -6.14
C SER A 119 -12.90 7.43 -6.05
N GLY A 120 -12.70 8.63 -5.49
CA GLY A 120 -13.68 9.71 -5.38
C GLY A 120 -14.68 9.55 -4.23
N VAL A 121 -14.55 8.52 -3.38
CA VAL A 121 -15.51 8.22 -2.30
C VAL A 121 -15.19 9.07 -1.07
N VAL A 122 -15.84 10.24 -0.96
CA VAL A 122 -15.60 11.22 0.12
C VAL A 122 -15.73 10.58 1.50
N LYS A 123 -16.71 9.68 1.69
CA LYS A 123 -16.95 9.04 2.99
C LYS A 123 -15.77 8.20 3.48
N ILE A 124 -15.04 7.56 2.58
CA ILE A 124 -13.84 6.79 2.90
C ILE A 124 -12.72 7.73 3.38
N ALA A 125 -12.55 8.87 2.71
CA ALA A 125 -11.58 9.89 3.11
C ALA A 125 -11.94 10.50 4.48
N GLU A 126 -13.22 10.79 4.73
CA GLU A 126 -13.70 11.26 6.04
C GLU A 126 -13.31 10.31 7.18
N LEU A 127 -13.56 9.00 7.00
CA LEU A 127 -13.25 7.99 8.01
C LEU A 127 -11.76 7.99 8.37
N MET A 128 -10.88 8.02 7.36
CA MET A 128 -9.43 8.00 7.59
C MET A 128 -8.90 9.30 8.19
N VAL A 129 -9.33 10.45 7.68
CA VAL A 129 -8.87 11.77 8.16
C VAL A 129 -9.39 12.06 9.56
N ASN A 130 -10.57 11.56 9.93
CA ASN A 130 -11.04 11.65 11.31
C ASN A 130 -10.17 10.84 12.28
N LYS A 131 -9.57 9.74 11.82
CA LYS A 131 -8.65 8.95 12.64
C LYS A 131 -7.26 9.59 12.70
N ASN A 132 -6.76 10.10 11.58
CA ASN A 132 -5.47 10.78 11.48
C ASN A 132 -5.59 12.09 10.68
N LYS A 133 -5.53 13.23 11.38
CA LYS A 133 -5.69 14.57 10.80
C LYS A 133 -4.50 15.00 9.95
N ASP A 134 -3.34 14.38 10.11
CA ASP A 134 -2.13 14.66 9.33
C ASP A 134 -2.08 13.85 8.03
N LEU A 135 -2.97 12.87 7.87
CA LEU A 135 -3.01 11.99 6.70
C LEU A 135 -3.15 12.73 5.35
N PRO A 136 -3.93 13.83 5.22
CA PRO A 136 -3.97 14.62 3.98
C PRO A 136 -2.63 15.26 3.59
N LEU A 137 -1.70 15.43 4.54
CA LEU A 137 -0.38 16.00 4.30
C LEU A 137 0.64 14.94 3.85
N ILE A 138 0.33 13.66 4.01
CA ILE A 138 1.24 12.57 3.64
C ILE A 138 1.21 12.41 2.12
N ARG A 139 2.31 12.84 1.49
CA ARG A 139 2.53 12.77 0.05
C ARG A 139 2.66 11.33 -0.44
N GLY A 140 2.03 11.05 -1.58
CA GLY A 140 2.00 9.76 -2.24
C GLY A 140 3.14 9.57 -3.24
N PHE A 141 2.87 8.78 -4.27
CA PHE A 141 3.73 8.63 -5.45
C PHE A 141 3.98 9.99 -6.12
N GLY A 142 5.20 10.21 -6.61
CA GLY A 142 5.59 11.47 -7.26
C GLY A 142 5.61 12.68 -6.33
N ASP A 143 5.65 12.45 -5.01
CA ASP A 143 5.56 13.50 -3.98
C ASP A 143 4.25 14.31 -4.04
N VAL A 144 3.18 13.68 -4.52
CA VAL A 144 1.88 14.33 -4.76
C VAL A 144 0.96 14.21 -3.54
N THR A 145 0.24 15.28 -3.18
CA THR A 145 -0.76 15.24 -2.10
C THR A 145 -2.05 14.50 -2.52
N PRO A 146 -2.78 13.86 -1.59
CA PRO A 146 -4.10 13.30 -1.88
C PRO A 146 -5.07 14.33 -2.50
N LEU A 147 -4.99 15.61 -2.09
CA LEU A 147 -5.77 16.69 -2.68
C LEU A 147 -5.48 16.85 -4.18
N PHE A 148 -4.20 16.95 -4.55
CA PHE A 148 -3.81 17.08 -5.95
C PHE A 148 -4.21 15.84 -6.78
N MET A 149 -4.14 14.66 -6.17
CA MET A 149 -4.62 13.43 -6.80
C MET A 149 -6.12 13.56 -7.11
N ALA A 150 -6.96 13.96 -6.15
CA ALA A 150 -8.40 14.16 -6.38
C ALA A 150 -8.68 15.17 -7.51
N VAL A 151 -7.88 16.23 -7.62
CA VAL A 151 -7.97 17.21 -8.71
C VAL A 151 -7.63 16.59 -10.06
N SER A 152 -6.52 15.84 -10.14
CA SER A 152 -6.06 15.17 -11.36
C SER A 152 -7.07 14.13 -11.87
N TYR A 153 -7.75 13.43 -10.95
CA TYR A 153 -8.84 12.50 -11.25
C TYR A 153 -10.20 13.19 -11.45
N LYS A 154 -10.26 14.53 -11.49
CA LYS A 154 -11.47 15.33 -11.71
C LYS A 154 -12.60 15.03 -10.70
N CYS A 155 -12.24 14.63 -9.48
CA CYS A 155 -13.18 14.25 -8.43
C CYS A 155 -13.54 15.47 -7.57
N LYS A 156 -14.41 16.36 -8.09
CA LYS A 156 -14.77 17.62 -7.42
C LYS A 156 -15.19 17.47 -5.95
N PRO A 157 -16.13 16.57 -5.56
CA PRO A 157 -16.53 16.47 -4.15
C PRO A 157 -15.36 16.07 -3.23
N MET A 158 -14.49 15.19 -3.72
CA MET A 158 -13.28 14.77 -2.99
C MET A 158 -12.27 15.90 -2.87
N ALA A 159 -12.02 16.63 -3.96
CA ALA A 159 -11.10 17.76 -3.96
C ALA A 159 -11.58 18.86 -2.99
N LEU A 160 -12.87 19.20 -2.98
CA LEU A 160 -13.43 20.17 -2.04
C LEU A 160 -13.34 19.71 -0.58
N TYR A 161 -13.63 18.43 -0.31
CA TYR A 161 -13.45 17.87 1.01
C TYR A 161 -11.99 17.95 1.46
N LEU A 162 -11.06 17.44 0.65
CA LEU A 162 -9.63 17.43 0.98
C LEU A 162 -9.08 18.85 1.13
N LEU A 163 -9.54 19.81 0.33
CA LEU A 163 -9.21 21.22 0.47
C LEU A 163 -9.65 21.76 1.84
N SER A 164 -10.85 21.40 2.29
CA SER A 164 -11.38 21.86 3.59
C SER A 164 -10.62 21.32 4.81
N VAL A 165 -9.94 20.17 4.66
CA VAL A 165 -9.21 19.50 5.76
C VAL A 165 -7.69 19.58 5.62
N THR A 166 -7.16 20.14 4.53
CA THR A 166 -5.73 20.29 4.28
C THR A 166 -5.32 21.73 4.54
N GLN A 167 -4.36 21.93 5.45
CA GLN A 167 -3.79 23.25 5.68
C GLN A 167 -2.89 23.65 4.50
N LEU A 168 -3.36 24.60 3.68
CA LEU A 168 -2.69 25.04 2.44
C LEU A 168 -1.28 25.59 2.66
N ILE A 169 -0.95 26.04 3.88
CA ILE A 169 0.38 26.54 4.25
C ILE A 169 1.50 25.50 4.09
N HIS A 170 1.15 24.20 4.05
CA HIS A 170 2.11 23.10 3.88
C HIS A 170 2.26 22.65 2.41
N LEU A 171 1.53 23.29 1.48
CA LEU A 171 1.67 23.05 0.05
C LEU A 171 2.76 23.94 -0.53
N THR A 172 3.45 23.43 -1.55
CA THR A 172 4.45 24.21 -2.30
C THR A 172 3.76 25.31 -3.12
N SER A 173 4.49 26.37 -3.48
CA SER A 173 3.96 27.45 -4.32
C SER A 173 3.46 26.92 -5.67
N GLN A 174 4.13 25.91 -6.23
CA GLN A 174 3.70 25.27 -7.48
C GLN A 174 2.35 24.58 -7.32
N GLU A 175 2.16 23.79 -6.26
CA GLU A 175 0.87 23.14 -6.00
C GLU A 175 -0.24 24.13 -5.71
N GLN A 176 0.06 25.23 -5.01
CA GLN A 176 -0.92 26.29 -4.79
C GLN A 176 -1.34 26.95 -6.11
N ILE A 177 -0.39 27.20 -7.02
CA ILE A 177 -0.68 27.73 -8.36
C ILE A 177 -1.47 26.71 -9.19
N GLU A 178 -1.09 25.43 -9.17
CA GLU A 178 -1.80 24.40 -9.93
C GLU A 178 -3.20 24.14 -9.37
N LEU A 179 -3.38 24.19 -8.05
CA LEU A 179 -4.70 24.13 -7.41
C LEU A 179 -5.54 25.36 -7.76
N LEU A 180 -4.92 26.54 -7.81
CA LEU A 180 -5.55 27.78 -8.24
C LEU A 180 -5.97 27.70 -9.72
N ILE A 181 -5.09 27.23 -10.60
CA ILE A 181 -5.39 26.98 -12.02
C ILE A 181 -6.52 25.96 -12.14
N ALA A 182 -6.45 24.85 -11.41
CA ALA A 182 -7.49 23.83 -11.42
C ALA A 182 -8.84 24.34 -10.93
N THR A 183 -8.87 25.34 -10.03
CA THR A 183 -10.12 25.94 -9.54
C THR A 183 -10.62 27.11 -10.42
N ILE A 184 -9.72 27.80 -11.15
CA ILE A 184 -10.06 28.90 -12.06
C ILE A 184 -10.45 28.40 -13.47
N TYR A 185 -9.70 27.45 -14.04
CA TYR A 185 -9.84 27.01 -15.43
C TYR A 185 -10.80 25.86 -15.65
N SER A 186 -11.53 25.43 -14.62
CA SER A 186 -12.42 24.30 -14.77
C SER A 186 -13.89 24.67 -14.58
N ASP A 187 -14.65 24.21 -15.55
CA ASP A 187 -15.94 23.53 -15.39
C ASP A 187 -15.92 22.42 -14.28
N PHE A 188 -15.05 22.48 -13.24
CA PHE A 188 -15.34 21.81 -11.97
C PHE A 188 -16.61 22.41 -11.37
N PHE A 189 -17.01 23.64 -11.69
CA PHE A 189 -18.25 24.26 -11.17
C PHE A 189 -19.41 24.47 -12.16
N GLY A 190 -19.28 24.24 -13.47
CA GLY A 190 -20.40 24.32 -14.44
C GLY A 190 -20.80 22.92 -14.94
N SER A 191 -22.06 22.49 -14.91
CA SER A 191 -23.13 23.04 -15.75
C SER A 191 -24.50 22.71 -15.16
N GLY A 192 -25.17 23.73 -14.65
CA GLY A 192 -26.64 23.77 -14.63
C GLY A 192 -27.08 24.43 -15.93
N GLU A 193 -28.03 23.81 -16.58
CA GLU A 193 -28.65 24.21 -17.85
C GLU A 193 -28.99 25.71 -17.88
N ASP A 194 -28.56 26.41 -18.93
CA ASP A 194 -29.50 27.23 -19.70
C ASP A 194 -29.00 27.36 -21.14
N SER A 195 -29.33 26.34 -21.93
CA SER A 195 -29.35 26.45 -23.38
C SER A 195 -30.74 26.91 -23.78
N SER A 196 -31.06 28.18 -23.51
CA SER A 196 -32.25 28.78 -24.09
C SER A 196 -32.03 30.25 -24.45
N ILE A 197 -32.07 30.50 -25.77
CA ILE A 197 -32.42 31.77 -26.44
C ILE A 197 -31.29 32.81 -26.38
N ILE A 198 -30.65 33.20 -27.50
CA ILE A 198 -31.28 34.01 -28.57
C ILE A 198 -30.61 33.71 -29.93
N PRO A 199 -31.37 33.42 -31.01
CA PRO A 199 -30.84 33.51 -32.37
C PRO A 199 -30.85 34.98 -32.80
N ILE A 200 -29.69 35.57 -33.06
CA ILE A 200 -29.61 36.83 -33.79
C ILE A 200 -29.68 36.50 -35.28
N GLY A 201 -30.91 36.35 -35.77
CA GLY A 201 -31.23 36.47 -37.19
C GLY A 201 -31.08 37.94 -37.62
N GLY A 202 -30.53 38.14 -38.82
CA GLY A 202 -30.26 39.46 -39.38
C GLY A 202 -31.47 40.18 -39.99
N GLN A 203 -31.11 41.22 -40.75
CA GLN A 203 -31.93 42.19 -41.51
C GLN A 203 -32.52 43.31 -40.63
N MET A 204 -32.39 44.61 -40.96
CA MET A 204 -32.08 45.32 -42.21
C MET A 204 -31.11 46.47 -41.99
#